data_AF-A0A7L5BR12-F1
#
_entry.id   AF-A0A7L5BR12-F1
#
_cell.length_a   1.000
_cell.length_b   1.000
_cell.length_c   1.000
_cell.angle_alpha   90.00
_cell.angle_beta   90.00
_cell.angle_gamma   90.00
#
_symmetry.space_group_name_H-M   'P 1'
#
loop_
_entity.id
_entity.type
_entity.pdbx_description
1 polymer ?
#
loop_
_entity_poly.entity_id
_entity_poly.type
_entity_poly.pdbx_seq_one_letter_code
_entity_poly.pdbx_strand_id
1 'polypeptide(L)'
;MPRFYVATYGDLGLEIEFYFDPLRYGRDIRKAEREHANQKLDTYTYGTIPRCPQHHRKDADMKKRYTVVENAGYERECDVHTAESYGAAIKWRDEYYETDEIESLHVEIACELPDGTRTYEF
;
A
#
# COMPACT_ATOMS: atom_id res chain seq x y z
N MET A 1 -0.95 6.33 -28.02
CA MET A 1 -1.35 5.26 -27.09
C MET A 1 -0.30 4.18 -27.13
N PRO A 2 0.27 3.74 -25.98
CA PRO A 2 1.15 2.58 -25.97
C PRO A 2 0.36 1.33 -26.38
N ARG A 3 0.95 0.51 -27.26
CA ARG A 3 0.41 -0.77 -27.70
C ARG A 3 1.35 -1.85 -27.19
N PHE A 4 0.81 -2.81 -26.45
CA PHE A 4 1.56 -3.95 -25.94
C PHE A 4 1.20 -5.18 -26.76
N TYR A 5 2.20 -5.96 -27.18
CA TYR A 5 2.04 -7.20 -27.91
C TYR A 5 2.67 -8.31 -27.10
N VAL A 6 1.92 -9.38 -26.87
CA VAL A 6 2.37 -10.54 -26.12
C VAL A 6 2.11 -11.76 -26.98
N ALA A 7 3.14 -12.56 -27.20
CA ALA A 7 3.07 -13.81 -27.95
C ALA A 7 3.42 -14.95 -26.99
N THR A 8 2.47 -15.85 -26.74
CA THR A 8 2.70 -17.09 -25.99
C THR A 8 2.84 -18.26 -26.97
N TYR A 9 3.65 -19.25 -26.63
CA TYR A 9 3.88 -20.45 -27.44
C TYR A 9 3.33 -21.67 -26.67
N GLY A 10 2.37 -22.41 -27.26
CA GLY A 10 1.80 -23.65 -26.69
C GLY A 10 0.64 -23.44 -25.70
N ASP A 11 0.36 -24.46 -24.87
CA ASP A 11 -0.78 -24.51 -23.91
C ASP A 11 -0.57 -23.65 -22.65
N LEU A 12 0.39 -22.73 -22.66
CA LEU A 12 0.70 -21.85 -21.53
C LEU A 12 -0.18 -20.59 -21.60
N GLY A 13 -1.22 -20.55 -20.77
CA GLY A 13 -1.97 -19.33 -20.48
C GLY A 13 -1.10 -18.33 -19.73
N LEU A 14 -1.25 -17.04 -20.04
CA LEU A 14 -0.50 -15.97 -19.39
C LEU A 14 -1.49 -14.94 -18.85
N GLU A 15 -1.50 -14.75 -17.54
CA GLU A 15 -2.27 -13.71 -16.88
C GLU A 15 -1.44 -12.43 -16.85
N ILE A 16 -2.02 -11.33 -17.34
CA ILE A 16 -1.34 -10.04 -17.45
C ILE A 16 -2.17 -8.99 -16.74
N GLU A 17 -1.56 -8.34 -15.76
CA GLU A 17 -2.15 -7.17 -15.10
C GLU A 17 -1.23 -5.96 -15.29
N PHE A 18 -1.84 -4.80 -15.56
CA PHE A 18 -1.14 -3.54 -15.74
C PHE A 18 -1.36 -2.65 -14.52
N TYR A 19 -0.26 -2.15 -13.95
CA TYR A 19 -0.29 -1.31 -12.77
C TYR A 19 0.08 0.13 -13.12
N PHE A 20 -0.76 1.06 -12.71
CA PHE A 20 -0.45 2.50 -12.74
C PHE A 20 -0.12 3.04 -11.34
N ASP A 21 -0.46 2.28 -10.29
CA ASP A 21 -0.10 2.55 -8.90
C ASP A 21 1.05 1.61 -8.44
N PRO A 22 2.23 2.16 -8.08
CA PRO A 22 3.36 1.37 -7.63
C PRO A 22 3.11 0.64 -6.29
N LEU A 23 2.19 1.12 -5.44
CA LEU A 23 1.87 0.46 -4.18
C LEU A 23 1.06 -0.81 -4.41
N ARG A 24 0.01 -0.73 -5.24
CA ARG A 24 -0.77 -1.91 -5.66
C ARG A 24 0.12 -2.96 -6.34
N TYR A 25 1.00 -2.54 -7.25
CA TYR A 25 1.99 -3.44 -7.86
C TYR A 25 2.83 -4.18 -6.80
N GLY A 26 3.40 -3.43 -5.84
CA GLY A 26 4.24 -4.03 -4.80
C GLY A 26 3.49 -4.99 -3.88
N ARG A 27 2.19 -4.84 -3.68
CA ARG A 27 1.37 -5.78 -2.91
C ARG A 27 1.02 -7.04 -3.70
N ASP A 28 0.59 -6.89 -4.95
CA ASP A 28 0.20 -8.02 -5.80
C ASP A 28 1.39 -8.94 -6.10
N ILE A 29 2.60 -8.37 -6.28
CA ILE A 29 3.83 -9.17 -6.37
C ILE A 29 4.08 -9.96 -5.07
N ARG A 30 3.96 -9.32 -3.89
CA ARG A 30 4.13 -10.02 -2.59
C ARG A 30 3.05 -11.08 -2.33
N LYS A 31 1.85 -10.91 -2.89
CA LYS A 31 0.78 -11.92 -2.85
C LYS A 31 1.11 -13.09 -3.77
N ALA A 32 1.48 -12.80 -5.03
CA ALA A 32 1.90 -13.81 -5.99
C ALA A 32 3.12 -14.61 -5.51
N GLU A 33 4.12 -13.96 -4.90
CA GLU A 33 5.27 -14.63 -4.29
C GLU A 33 4.86 -15.58 -3.15
N ARG A 34 3.85 -15.22 -2.35
CA ARG A 34 3.31 -16.08 -1.29
C ARG A 34 2.52 -17.26 -1.84
N GLU A 35 1.66 -17.01 -2.84
CA GLU A 35 0.76 -18.01 -3.42
C GLU A 35 1.51 -18.99 -4.35
N HIS A 36 2.54 -18.51 -5.05
CA HIS A 36 3.31 -19.27 -6.04
C HIS A 36 4.74 -19.58 -5.60
N ALA A 37 5.01 -19.66 -4.29
CA ALA A 37 6.35 -19.86 -3.71
C ALA A 37 7.19 -21.03 -4.31
N ASN A 38 6.57 -21.96 -5.05
CA ASN A 38 7.22 -23.08 -5.74
C ASN A 38 7.38 -22.93 -7.28
N GLN A 39 6.85 -21.87 -7.90
CA GLN A 39 7.00 -21.56 -9.32
C GLN A 39 7.87 -20.31 -9.47
N LYS A 40 8.90 -20.36 -10.33
CA LYS A 40 9.80 -19.21 -10.57
C LYS A 40 8.99 -18.00 -11.04
N LEU A 41 8.85 -17.00 -10.17
CA LEU A 41 8.31 -15.69 -10.51
C LEU A 41 9.45 -14.80 -11.01
N ASP A 42 9.51 -14.56 -12.32
CA ASP A 42 10.46 -13.61 -12.91
C ASP A 42 9.77 -12.23 -13.03
N THR A 43 10.06 -11.32 -12.11
CA THR A 43 9.55 -9.93 -12.15
C THR A 43 10.56 -9.00 -12.82
N TYR A 44 10.15 -8.26 -13.87
CA TYR A 44 10.98 -7.22 -14.50
C TYR A 44 10.33 -5.85 -14.32
N THR A 45 10.92 -5.00 -13.48
CA THR A 45 10.40 -3.63 -13.22
C THR A 45 11.27 -2.62 -13.97
N TYR A 46 10.67 -1.80 -14.84
CA TYR A 46 11.38 -0.70 -15.49
C TYR A 46 11.16 0.58 -14.68
N GLY A 47 12.13 0.95 -13.85
CA GLY A 47 12.12 2.18 -13.05
C GLY A 47 12.29 1.94 -11.54
N THR A 48 12.77 2.97 -10.85
CA THR A 48 13.01 2.96 -9.40
C THR A 48 11.69 2.94 -8.64
N ILE A 49 11.43 1.90 -7.84
CA ILE A 49 10.30 1.89 -6.90
C ILE A 49 10.52 3.04 -5.90
N PRO A 50 9.60 4.00 -5.76
CA PRO A 50 9.74 5.05 -4.77
C PRO A 50 9.71 4.43 -3.37
N ARG A 51 10.77 4.65 -2.59
CA ARG A 51 10.76 4.33 -1.16
C ARG A 51 9.83 5.32 -0.44
N CYS A 52 9.11 4.83 0.56
CA CYS A 52 8.25 5.64 1.42
C CYS A 52 9.02 6.87 1.94
N PRO A 53 8.53 8.10 1.72
CA PRO A 53 9.25 9.29 2.15
C PRO A 53 9.29 9.39 3.67
N GLN A 54 10.50 9.46 4.24
CA GLN A 54 10.69 9.79 5.64
C GLN A 54 10.46 11.30 5.85
N HIS A 55 9.29 11.67 6.36
CA HIS A 55 8.98 13.07 6.65
C HIS A 55 9.62 13.53 7.97
N HIS A 56 10.66 14.35 7.88
CA HIS A 56 11.16 15.17 8.99
C HIS A 56 10.11 16.25 9.34
N ARG A 57 9.56 16.21 10.57
CA ARG A 57 8.56 17.17 11.06
C ARG A 57 9.23 18.47 11.55
N LYS A 58 8.63 19.62 11.20
CA LYS A 58 8.80 20.92 11.86
C LYS A 58 7.47 21.34 12.48
N ASP A 59 7.54 21.82 13.71
CA ASP A 59 6.41 22.23 14.54
C ASP A 59 5.76 23.51 14.01
N ALA A 60 4.48 23.43 13.62
CA ALA A 60 3.55 24.57 13.52
C ALA A 60 2.11 24.05 13.45
N ASP A 61 1.29 24.43 14.43
CA ASP A 61 -0.19 24.43 14.46
C ASP A 61 -0.87 23.26 13.72
N MET A 62 -0.69 22.04 14.21
CA MET A 62 -1.24 20.85 13.55
C MET A 62 -2.73 20.68 13.84
N LYS A 63 -3.57 20.92 12.81
CA LYS A 63 -4.91 20.34 12.75
C LYS A 63 -4.81 18.80 12.84
N LYS A 64 -5.81 18.13 13.43
CA LYS A 64 -5.88 16.66 13.47
C LYS A 64 -5.66 16.09 12.07
N ARG A 65 -4.76 15.12 11.93
CA ARG A 65 -4.53 14.39 10.68
C ARG A 65 -4.78 12.91 10.90
N TYR A 66 -5.25 12.24 9.87
CA TYR A 66 -5.59 10.82 9.93
C TYR A 66 -4.70 10.07 8.95
N THR A 67 -3.85 9.18 9.46
CA THR A 67 -2.89 8.42 8.68
C THR A 67 -3.30 6.96 8.64
N VAL A 68 -3.46 6.40 7.44
CA VAL A 68 -3.62 4.96 7.21
C VAL A 68 -2.26 4.30 7.38
N VAL A 69 -2.19 3.30 8.25
CA VAL A 69 -0.96 2.65 8.71
C VAL A 69 -1.08 1.15 8.46
N GLU A 70 -0.08 0.58 7.79
CA GLU A 70 0.11 -0.88 7.70
C GLU A 70 0.93 -1.38 8.90
N ASN A 71 0.62 -2.59 9.38
CA ASN A 71 1.24 -3.22 10.56
C ASN A 71 1.13 -2.34 11.81
N ALA A 72 -0.03 -1.70 11.99
CA ALA A 72 -0.27 -0.80 13.11
C ALA A 72 -0.07 -1.52 14.45
N GLY A 73 0.82 -0.99 15.31
CA GLY A 73 1.14 -1.60 16.60
C GLY A 73 2.08 -2.83 16.53
N TYR A 74 2.61 -3.18 15.36
CA TYR A 74 3.55 -4.30 15.17
C TYR A 74 4.93 -3.83 14.67
N GLU A 75 5.91 -4.74 14.72
CA GLU A 75 7.19 -4.50 14.05
C GLU A 75 6.97 -4.24 12.56
N ARG A 76 7.61 -3.20 12.01
CA ARG A 76 7.44 -2.70 10.63
C ARG A 76 6.17 -1.88 10.37
N GLU A 77 5.61 -1.25 11.40
CA GLU A 77 4.62 -0.17 11.24
C GLU A 77 5.05 0.81 10.12
N CYS A 78 4.15 1.09 9.19
CA CYS A 78 4.42 1.92 8.03
C CYS A 78 3.25 2.87 7.73
N ASP A 79 3.52 4.17 7.77
CA ASP A 79 2.58 5.21 7.34
C ASP A 79 2.44 5.14 5.82
N VAL A 80 1.22 4.85 5.32
CA VAL A 80 0.97 4.65 3.88
C VAL A 80 0.30 5.86 3.24
N HIS A 81 -0.66 6.47 3.93
CA HIS A 81 -1.41 7.61 3.39
C HIS A 81 -1.90 8.52 4.51
N THR A 82 -1.83 9.84 4.32
CA THR A 82 -2.36 10.82 5.27
C THR A 82 -3.49 11.63 4.65
N ALA A 83 -4.59 11.75 5.39
CA ALA A 83 -5.78 12.49 5.02
C ALA A 83 -6.17 13.53 6.08
N GLU A 84 -6.92 14.55 5.65
CA GLU A 84 -7.36 15.65 6.52
C GLU A 84 -8.59 15.30 7.38
N SER A 85 -9.24 14.16 7.12
CA SER A 85 -10.39 13.69 7.89
C SER A 85 -10.44 12.18 8.00
N TYR A 86 -11.04 11.68 9.07
CA TYR A 86 -11.20 10.23 9.30
C TYR A 86 -12.00 9.56 8.17
N GLY A 87 -13.08 10.19 7.72
CA GLY A 87 -13.89 9.67 6.61
C GLY A 87 -13.13 9.60 5.29
N ALA A 88 -12.21 10.55 5.02
CA ALA A 88 -11.34 10.49 3.85
C ALA A 88 -10.30 9.36 3.97
N ALA A 89 -9.75 9.14 5.17
CA ALA A 89 -8.84 8.03 5.44
C ALA A 89 -9.53 6.67 5.30
N ILE A 90 -10.77 6.52 5.80
CA ILE A 90 -11.58 5.31 5.60
C ILE A 90 -11.84 5.09 4.12
N LYS A 91 -12.33 6.10 3.41
CA LYS A 91 -12.63 5.97 1.99
C LYS A 91 -11.40 5.55 1.20
N TRP A 92 -10.24 6.14 1.50
CA TRP A 92 -8.98 5.76 0.88
C TRP A 92 -8.59 4.32 1.26
N ARG A 93 -8.67 3.93 2.54
CA ARG A 93 -8.38 2.55 2.95
C ARG A 93 -9.26 1.55 2.20
N ASP A 94 -10.57 1.77 2.18
CA ASP A 94 -11.55 0.85 1.59
C ASP A 94 -11.48 0.84 0.04
N GLU A 95 -10.86 1.85 -0.57
CA GLU A 95 -10.59 1.87 -2.02
C GLU A 95 -9.34 1.05 -2.40
N TYR A 96 -8.38 0.89 -1.46
CA TYR A 96 -7.06 0.31 -1.74
C TYR A 96 -6.77 -1.02 -1.03
N TYR A 97 -7.63 -1.41 -0.07
CA TYR A 97 -7.55 -2.67 0.65
C TYR A 97 -8.89 -3.39 0.65
N GLU A 98 -8.83 -4.70 0.44
CA GLU A 98 -9.95 -5.59 0.70
C GLU A 98 -10.07 -5.90 2.21
N THR A 99 -11.22 -6.42 2.64
CA THR A 99 -11.50 -6.65 4.07
C THR A 99 -10.52 -7.63 4.72
N ASP A 100 -10.12 -8.68 4.00
CA ASP A 100 -9.14 -9.67 4.45
C ASP A 100 -7.71 -9.10 4.51
N GLU A 101 -7.38 -8.18 3.61
CA GLU A 101 -6.11 -7.45 3.64
C GLU A 101 -6.02 -6.50 4.84
N ILE A 102 -7.13 -5.82 5.17
CA ILE A 102 -7.20 -4.95 6.35
C ILE A 102 -6.89 -5.74 7.62
N GLU A 103 -7.47 -6.93 7.78
CA GLU A 103 -7.23 -7.80 8.93
C GLU A 103 -5.80 -8.34 8.95
N SER A 104 -5.32 -8.88 7.83
CA SER A 104 -4.02 -9.56 7.76
C SER A 104 -2.81 -8.64 7.82
N LEU A 105 -2.93 -7.42 7.29
CA LEU A 105 -1.88 -6.40 7.34
C LEU A 105 -2.03 -5.45 8.53
N HIS A 106 -3.00 -5.69 9.42
CA HIS A 106 -3.33 -4.80 10.55
C HIS A 106 -3.43 -3.34 10.10
N VAL A 107 -4.25 -3.09 9.08
CA VAL A 107 -4.42 -1.75 8.50
C VAL A 107 -5.34 -0.93 9.39
N GLU A 108 -4.77 0.04 10.10
CA GLU A 108 -5.52 0.94 10.97
C GLU A 108 -5.35 2.39 10.55
N ILE A 109 -6.16 3.27 11.16
CA ILE A 109 -6.09 4.71 10.92
C ILE A 109 -5.65 5.38 12.22
N ALA A 110 -4.39 5.82 12.26
CA ALA A 110 -3.87 6.64 13.34
C ALA A 110 -4.39 8.06 13.22
N CYS A 111 -4.79 8.67 14.32
CA CYS A 111 -4.97 10.12 14.40
C CYS A 111 -3.77 10.76 15.07
N GLU A 112 -3.20 11.72 14.37
CA GLU A 112 -2.17 12.59 14.88
C GLU A 112 -2.82 13.77 15.60
N LEU A 113 -2.59 13.84 16.90
CA LEU A 113 -3.07 14.92 17.75
C LEU A 113 -2.18 16.16 17.61
N PRO A 114 -2.70 17.36 17.90
CA PRO A 114 -1.94 18.62 17.80
C PRO A 114 -0.70 18.66 18.71
N ASP A 115 -0.69 17.86 19.78
CA ASP A 115 0.44 17.72 20.71
C ASP A 115 1.56 16.80 20.18
N GLY A 116 1.40 16.31 18.94
CA GLY A 116 2.36 15.44 18.27
C GLY A 116 2.22 13.96 18.62
N THR A 117 1.34 13.61 19.56
CA THR A 117 1.02 12.21 19.89
C THR A 117 0.15 11.58 18.80
N ARG A 118 0.19 10.24 18.70
CA ARG A 118 -0.66 9.46 17.79
C ARG A 118 -1.49 8.48 18.61
N THR A 119 -2.75 8.29 18.21
CA THR A 119 -3.64 7.26 18.79
C THR A 119 -4.36 6.50 17.70
N TYR A 120 -4.63 5.23 17.97
CA TYR A 120 -5.45 4.34 17.13
C TYR A 120 -6.87 4.17 17.68
N GLU A 121 -7.13 4.67 18.90
CA GLU A 121 -8.43 4.55 19.56
C GLU A 121 -9.42 5.57 18.97
N PHE A 122 -10.33 5.08 18.12
CA PHE A 122 -11.46 5.81 17.54
C PHE A 122 -12.78 5.06 17.68
#